data_AF-A0A314XJG8-F1
#
_entry.id   AF-A0A314XJG8-F1
#
_cell.length_a   1.000
_cell.length_b   1.000
_cell.length_c   1.000
_cell.angle_alpha   90.00
_cell.angle_beta   90.00
_cell.angle_gamma   90.00
#
_symmetry.space_group_name_H-M   'P 1'
#
loop_
_entity.id
_entity.type
_entity.pdbx_description
1 polymer ?
#
loop_
_entity_poly.entity_id
_entity_poly.type
_entity_poly.pdbx_seq_one_letter_code
_entity_poly.pdbx_strand_id
1 'polypeptide(L)'
;MTATVMSKWFDRAAIVTIDEANSSGPPNLWRLATVHRVEELKSMIRMLPISAVGILLVASSSHSHSFTIQQARTMNRHFTRSLEIEPASFSIFGILTMLAGLVFYKRLLFVPFARRLTGNPAGITCLQRMGIGLMINIIATIVASFVEIIRKSVAANNKLLDDPKALIPVTVFWLVPQFCLHGLAETFMHVGHLEFLYYQSPESMRSTATALFCIEQQVTG
;
A
#
# COMPACT_ATOMS: atom_id res chain seq x y z
N MET A 1 27.99 -3.03 0.83
CA MET A 1 29.24 -2.24 0.73
C MET A 1 29.04 -0.83 0.16
N THR A 2 27.83 -0.47 -0.30
CA THR A 2 27.49 0.85 -0.88
C THR A 2 27.05 1.90 0.14
N ALA A 3 26.45 1.49 1.27
CA ALA A 3 25.96 2.42 2.30
C ALA A 3 27.08 3.23 3.02
N THR A 4 28.29 2.70 3.09
CA THR A 4 29.45 3.32 3.78
C THR A 4 30.13 4.43 2.96
N VAL A 5 30.00 4.40 1.63
CA VAL A 5 30.56 5.46 0.77
C VAL A 5 29.63 6.68 0.79
N MET A 6 28.32 6.48 0.61
CA MET A 6 27.33 7.56 0.62
C MET A 6 27.33 8.34 1.95
N SER A 7 27.49 7.66 3.09
CA SER A 7 27.57 8.32 4.38
C SER A 7 28.74 9.30 4.50
N LYS A 8 29.90 8.98 3.91
CA LYS A 8 31.10 9.85 3.94
C LYS A 8 30.94 11.13 3.11
N TRP A 9 30.12 11.10 2.06
CA TRP A 9 29.84 12.29 1.24
C TRP A 9 28.93 13.27 1.97
N PHE A 10 27.90 12.78 2.67
CA PHE A 10 27.03 13.63 3.48
C PHE A 10 27.76 14.22 4.69
N ASP A 11 28.71 13.49 5.28
CA ASP A 11 29.53 14.00 6.37
C ASP A 11 30.36 15.22 5.95
N ARG A 12 30.69 15.39 4.66
CA ARG A 12 31.37 16.58 4.12
C ARG A 12 30.48 17.83 4.10
N ALA A 13 29.16 17.69 4.08
CA ALA A 13 28.22 18.82 4.08
C ALA A 13 28.05 19.47 5.47
N ALA A 14 28.55 18.82 6.53
CA ALA A 14 28.58 19.37 7.89
C ALA A 14 29.95 19.96 8.29
N ILE A 15 30.91 19.99 7.36
CA ILE A 15 32.24 20.54 7.62
C ILE A 15 32.21 22.04 7.38
N VAL A 16 32.44 22.83 8.43
CA VAL A 16 32.57 24.29 8.34
C VAL A 16 33.79 24.63 7.49
N THR A 17 33.56 25.32 6.38
CA THR A 17 34.66 25.83 5.54
C THR A 17 35.21 27.14 6.11
N ILE A 18 36.50 27.39 5.90
CA ILE A 18 37.24 28.56 6.46
C ILE A 18 36.57 29.89 6.06
N ASP A 19 35.94 29.93 4.89
CA ASP A 19 35.21 31.07 4.34
C ASP A 19 33.91 31.39 5.12
N GLU A 20 33.26 30.36 5.70
CA GLU A 20 32.03 30.50 6.48
C GLU A 20 32.31 30.85 7.95
N ALA A 21 33.43 30.37 8.51
CA ALA A 21 33.89 30.71 9.84
C ALA A 21 34.23 32.21 10.00
N ASN A 22 34.57 32.87 8.89
CA ASN A 22 34.89 34.31 8.85
C ASN A 22 33.68 35.20 8.47
N SER A 23 32.52 34.60 8.16
CA SER A 23 31.31 35.35 7.80
C SER A 23 30.49 35.71 9.05
N SER A 24 30.18 37.00 9.24
CA SER A 24 29.47 37.53 10.41
C SER A 24 27.93 37.47 10.31
N GLY A 25 27.39 36.83 9.27
CA GLY A 25 25.96 36.66 9.02
C GLY A 25 25.41 35.31 9.50
N PRO A 26 24.08 35.12 9.54
CA PRO A 26 23.49 33.82 9.85
C PRO A 26 23.95 32.77 8.82
N PRO A 27 24.27 31.54 9.25
CA PRO A 27 24.83 30.52 8.38
C PRO A 27 23.83 30.12 7.28
N ASN A 28 24.31 30.03 6.04
CA ASN A 28 23.52 29.58 4.90
C ASN A 28 23.25 28.07 4.99
N LEU A 29 22.04 27.70 5.40
CA LEU A 29 21.60 26.30 5.60
C LEU A 29 21.64 25.44 4.31
N TRP A 30 21.72 26.07 3.13
CA TRP A 30 21.88 25.39 1.83
C TRP A 30 23.34 25.00 1.53
N ARG A 31 24.30 25.60 2.23
CA ARG A 31 25.75 25.40 2.03
C ARG A 31 26.40 24.69 3.21
N LEU A 32 25.90 24.92 4.42
CA LEU A 32 26.36 24.32 5.66
C LEU A 32 25.19 23.66 6.42
N ALA A 33 25.20 22.34 6.48
CA ALA A 33 24.19 21.56 7.21
C ALA A 33 24.68 21.19 8.60
N THR A 34 23.84 21.31 9.63
CA THR A 34 24.19 20.83 10.98
C THR A 34 24.40 19.31 10.96
N VAL A 35 25.34 18.81 11.77
CA VAL A 35 25.59 17.36 11.94
C VAL A 35 24.29 16.61 12.25
N HIS A 36 23.41 17.19 13.07
CA HIS A 36 22.09 16.63 13.36
C HIS A 36 21.23 16.41 12.10
N ARG A 37 21.16 17.37 11.19
CA ARG A 37 20.41 17.25 9.92
C ARG A 37 21.01 16.19 9.00
N VAL A 38 22.34 16.10 8.98
CA VAL A 38 23.05 15.08 8.21
C VAL A 38 22.77 13.67 8.75
N GLU A 39 22.72 13.51 10.08
CA GLU A 39 22.36 12.24 10.72
C GLU A 39 20.89 11.87 10.49
N GLU A 40 19.97 12.82 10.58
CA GLU A 40 18.55 12.60 10.26
C GLU A 40 18.38 12.14 8.81
N LEU A 41 19.06 12.80 7.86
CA LEU A 41 19.04 12.42 6.45
C LEU A 41 19.67 11.03 6.22
N LYS A 42 20.77 10.72 6.89
CA LYS A 42 21.43 9.41 6.81
C LYS A 42 20.51 8.30 7.36
N SER A 43 19.74 8.59 8.41
CA SER A 43 18.71 7.69 8.94
C SER A 43 17.59 7.46 7.93
N MET A 44 17.10 8.51 7.28
CA MET A 44 16.13 8.42 6.18
C MET A 44 16.63 7.59 5.00
N ILE A 45 17.87 7.81 4.56
CA ILE A 45 18.48 7.03 3.47
C ILE A 45 18.61 5.55 3.85
N ARG A 46 18.87 5.24 5.12
CA ARG A 46 18.89 3.85 5.61
C ARG A 46 17.53 3.18 5.64
N MET A 47 16.43 3.93 5.66
CA MET A 47 15.08 3.39 5.55
C MET A 47 14.66 3.11 4.11
N LEU A 48 15.20 3.83 3.11
CA LEU A 48 14.86 3.64 1.70
C LEU A 48 14.90 2.18 1.21
N PRO A 49 15.88 1.34 1.58
CA PRO A 49 15.88 -0.07 1.18
C PRO A 49 14.72 -0.86 1.77
N ILE A 50 14.26 -0.52 2.97
CA ILE A 50 13.12 -1.17 3.62
C ILE A 50 11.83 -0.72 2.94
N SER A 51 11.68 0.58 2.67
CA SER A 51 10.52 1.09 1.93
C SER A 51 10.48 0.58 0.49
N ALA A 52 11.64 0.33 -0.15
CA ALA A 52 11.72 -0.30 -1.47
C ALA A 52 11.16 -1.74 -1.50
N VAL A 53 11.25 -2.50 -0.40
CA VAL A 53 10.55 -3.79 -0.28
C VAL A 53 9.03 -3.58 -0.20
N GLY A 54 8.60 -2.50 0.45
CA GLY A 54 7.20 -2.06 0.43
C GLY A 54 6.69 -1.75 -0.98
N ILE A 55 7.52 -1.13 -1.83
CA ILE A 55 7.20 -0.89 -3.25
C ILE A 55 6.92 -2.20 -3.99
N LEU A 56 7.75 -3.22 -3.81
CA LEU A 56 7.55 -4.52 -4.46
C LEU A 56 6.22 -5.17 -4.06
N LEU A 57 5.83 -4.99 -2.80
CA LEU A 57 4.58 -5.51 -2.25
C LEU A 57 3.37 -4.79 -2.88
N VAL A 58 3.41 -3.46 -2.94
CA VAL A 58 2.37 -2.62 -3.59
C VAL A 58 2.32 -2.88 -5.09
N ALA A 59 3.48 -3.03 -5.74
CA ALA A 59 3.63 -3.40 -7.15
C ALA A 59 2.95 -4.71 -7.49
N SER A 60 3.12 -5.72 -6.65
CA SER A 60 2.47 -7.02 -6.85
C SER A 60 0.95 -6.93 -6.74
N SER A 61 0.43 -6.07 -5.84
CA SER A 61 -1.02 -5.89 -5.67
C SER A 61 -1.69 -4.97 -6.70
N SER A 62 -0.95 -4.03 -7.33
CA SER A 62 -1.57 -3.05 -8.24
C SER A 62 -2.25 -3.68 -9.45
N HIS A 63 -1.67 -4.75 -10.00
CA HIS A 63 -2.26 -5.41 -11.16
C HIS A 63 -3.64 -6.04 -10.86
N SER A 64 -3.94 -6.32 -9.59
CA SER A 64 -5.20 -6.94 -9.17
C SER A 64 -6.42 -6.09 -9.51
N HIS A 65 -6.34 -4.76 -9.39
CA HIS A 65 -7.46 -3.85 -9.71
C HIS A 65 -7.80 -3.85 -11.20
N SER A 66 -6.78 -3.65 -12.05
CA SER A 66 -6.96 -3.63 -13.50
C SER A 66 -7.47 -4.97 -14.04
N PHE A 67 -6.92 -6.08 -13.56
CA PHE A 67 -7.35 -7.42 -13.94
C PHE A 67 -8.81 -7.67 -13.55
N THR A 68 -9.20 -7.30 -12.34
CA THR A 68 -10.57 -7.47 -11.83
C THR A 68 -11.59 -6.69 -12.67
N ILE A 69 -11.26 -5.46 -13.09
CA ILE A 69 -12.11 -4.66 -13.98
C ILE A 69 -12.25 -5.31 -15.35
N GLN A 70 -11.15 -5.83 -15.93
CA GLN A 70 -11.20 -6.56 -17.19
C GLN A 70 -12.01 -7.86 -17.08
N GLN A 71 -11.85 -8.60 -15.99
CA GLN A 71 -12.63 -9.80 -15.70
C GLN A 71 -14.13 -9.45 -15.65
N ALA A 72 -14.50 -8.40 -14.92
CA ALA A 72 -15.88 -7.93 -14.82
C ALA A 72 -16.48 -7.48 -16.16
N ARG A 73 -15.68 -6.93 -17.09
CA ARG A 73 -16.14 -6.56 -18.45
C ARG A 73 -16.60 -7.77 -19.27
N THR A 74 -16.02 -8.95 -19.04
CA THR A 74 -16.34 -10.18 -19.78
C THR A 74 -17.47 -11.01 -19.15
N MET A 75 -18.00 -10.56 -18.01
CA MET A 75 -19.00 -11.30 -17.22
C MET A 75 -20.39 -10.68 -17.40
N ASN A 76 -21.42 -11.42 -17.02
CA ASN A 76 -22.79 -10.92 -17.11
C ASN A 76 -23.03 -9.85 -16.03
N ARG A 77 -23.28 -8.62 -16.49
CA ARG A 77 -23.47 -7.40 -15.69
C ARG A 77 -24.93 -6.96 -15.57
N HIS A 78 -25.86 -7.74 -16.11
CA HIS A 78 -27.29 -7.43 -15.99
C HIS A 78 -27.78 -7.70 -14.55
N PHE A 79 -28.15 -6.63 -13.86
CA PHE A 79 -28.84 -6.71 -12.57
C PHE A 79 -30.35 -6.89 -12.74
N THR A 80 -30.89 -6.36 -13.83
CA THR A 80 -32.29 -6.48 -14.27
C THR A 80 -32.31 -6.56 -15.79
N ARG A 81 -33.42 -6.99 -16.42
CA ARG A 81 -33.57 -7.07 -17.88
C ARG A 81 -33.18 -5.79 -18.64
N SER A 82 -33.18 -4.62 -17.99
CA SER A 82 -32.80 -3.33 -18.59
C SER A 82 -31.63 -2.59 -17.92
N LEU A 83 -31.10 -3.08 -16.78
CA LEU A 83 -30.05 -2.37 -16.04
C LEU A 83 -28.74 -3.15 -16.12
N GLU A 84 -27.82 -2.63 -16.93
CA GLU A 84 -26.44 -3.08 -17.03
C GLU A 84 -25.55 -2.18 -16.18
N ILE A 85 -24.84 -2.77 -15.21
CA ILE A 85 -23.97 -2.02 -14.32
C ILE A 85 -22.57 -1.88 -14.97
N GLU A 86 -21.98 -0.69 -14.84
CA GLU A 86 -20.61 -0.47 -15.29
C GLU A 86 -19.61 -1.27 -14.43
N PRO A 87 -18.59 -1.92 -15.00
CA PRO A 87 -17.65 -2.77 -14.25
C PRO A 87 -16.92 -2.00 -13.13
N ALA A 88 -16.65 -0.71 -13.34
CA ALA A 88 -15.98 0.15 -12.36
C ALA A 88 -16.82 0.39 -11.10
N SER A 89 -18.16 0.33 -11.19
CA SER A 89 -19.05 0.54 -10.05
C SER A 89 -18.92 -0.55 -8.99
N PHE A 90 -18.39 -1.72 -9.33
CA PHE A 90 -18.15 -2.80 -8.36
C PHE A 90 -17.03 -2.49 -7.37
N SER A 91 -16.13 -1.54 -7.68
CA SER A 91 -15.10 -1.08 -6.74
C SER A 91 -15.69 -0.46 -5.47
N ILE A 92 -16.95 -0.04 -5.48
CA ILE A 92 -17.67 0.48 -4.30
C ILE A 92 -17.68 -0.56 -3.17
N PHE A 93 -17.81 -1.86 -3.47
CA PHE A 93 -17.76 -2.90 -2.43
C PHE A 93 -16.40 -2.96 -1.73
N GLY A 94 -15.31 -2.76 -2.49
CA GLY A 94 -13.97 -2.63 -1.94
C GLY A 94 -13.84 -1.40 -1.04
N ILE A 95 -14.30 -0.24 -1.51
CA ILE A 95 -14.26 1.02 -0.75
C ILE A 95 -15.08 0.93 0.55
N LEU A 96 -16.30 0.38 0.49
CA LEU A 96 -17.13 0.19 1.68
C LEU A 96 -16.46 -0.75 2.69
N THR A 97 -15.84 -1.82 2.20
CA THR A 97 -15.12 -2.76 3.07
C THR A 97 -13.85 -2.13 3.65
N MET A 98 -13.16 -1.28 2.90
CA MET A 98 -12.02 -0.51 3.39
C MET A 98 -12.44 0.45 4.51
N LEU A 99 -13.53 1.21 4.31
CA LEU A 99 -14.09 2.10 5.33
C LEU A 99 -14.52 1.32 6.58
N ALA A 100 -15.23 0.21 6.40
CA ALA A 100 -15.62 -0.67 7.50
C ALA A 100 -14.40 -1.25 8.23
N GLY A 101 -13.38 -1.68 7.50
CA GLY A 101 -12.11 -2.17 8.01
C GLY A 101 -11.37 -1.10 8.81
N LEU A 102 -11.40 0.16 8.37
CA LEU A 102 -10.78 1.27 9.10
C LEU A 102 -11.53 1.60 10.39
N VAL A 103 -12.86 1.58 10.36
CA VAL A 103 -13.69 1.74 11.57
C VAL A 103 -13.43 0.59 12.54
N PHE A 104 -13.36 -0.64 12.03
CA PHE A 104 -13.03 -1.82 12.82
C PHE A 104 -11.63 -1.72 13.44
N TYR A 105 -10.64 -1.28 12.65
CA TYR A 105 -9.28 -1.04 13.11
C TYR A 105 -9.22 -0.02 14.25
N LYS A 106 -9.82 1.16 14.06
CA LYS A 106 -9.83 2.23 15.07
C LYS A 106 -10.63 1.85 16.31
N ARG A 107 -11.84 1.28 16.12
CA ARG A 107 -12.80 1.06 17.22
C ARG A 107 -12.60 -0.26 17.95
N LEU A 108 -12.21 -1.33 17.27
CA LEU A 108 -12.09 -2.67 17.86
C LEU A 108 -10.64 -3.05 18.20
N LEU A 109 -9.66 -2.67 17.38
CA LEU A 109 -8.25 -3.01 17.65
C LEU A 109 -7.55 -1.92 18.48
N PHE A 110 -7.69 -0.64 18.13
CA PHE A 110 -6.97 0.43 18.85
C PHE A 110 -7.54 0.75 20.23
N VAL A 111 -8.87 0.88 20.36
CA VAL A 111 -9.49 1.39 21.60
C VAL A 111 -9.54 0.37 22.75
N PRO A 112 -9.99 -0.90 22.56
CA PRO A 112 -10.07 -1.86 23.66
C PRO A 112 -8.89 -2.85 23.73
N PHE A 113 -8.27 -3.23 22.60
CA PHE A 113 -7.24 -4.28 22.57
C PHE A 113 -5.85 -3.77 23.01
N ALA A 114 -5.46 -2.58 22.55
CA ALA A 114 -4.24 -1.91 23.03
C ALA A 114 -4.26 -1.64 24.55
N ARG A 115 -5.46 -1.48 25.13
CA ARG A 115 -5.66 -1.21 26.56
C ARG A 115 -5.67 -2.48 27.42
N ARG A 116 -6.03 -3.64 26.87
CA ARG A 116 -6.23 -4.88 27.66
C ARG A 116 -5.12 -5.91 27.53
N LEU A 117 -4.44 -6.03 26.39
CA LEU A 117 -3.58 -7.20 26.15
C LEU A 117 -2.10 -6.98 26.50
N THR A 118 -1.55 -5.79 26.30
CA THR A 118 -0.08 -5.62 26.26
C THR A 118 0.51 -4.73 27.34
N GLY A 119 -0.28 -3.92 28.06
CA GLY A 119 0.25 -2.92 29.01
C GLY A 119 1.24 -1.92 28.39
N ASN A 120 1.38 -1.94 27.06
CA ASN A 120 2.30 -1.16 26.25
C ASN A 120 1.45 -0.21 25.38
N PRO A 121 1.71 1.10 25.37
CA PRO A 121 0.91 2.08 24.64
C PRO A 121 0.77 1.83 23.12
N ALA A 122 1.58 0.96 22.52
CA ALA A 122 1.60 0.70 21.07
C ALA A 122 0.77 -0.52 20.57
N GLY A 123 0.29 -1.42 21.43
CA GLY A 123 -0.57 -2.55 21.01
C GLY A 123 0.12 -3.61 20.12
N ILE A 124 -0.46 -3.96 18.96
CA ILE A 124 0.07 -4.90 17.94
C ILE A 124 1.20 -4.22 17.14
N THR A 125 2.30 -4.91 16.82
CA THR A 125 3.42 -4.30 16.07
C THR A 125 3.06 -3.97 14.60
N CYS A 126 3.64 -2.92 14.02
CA CYS A 126 3.37 -2.51 12.63
C CYS A 126 3.61 -3.66 11.64
N LEU A 127 4.68 -4.43 11.83
CA LEU A 127 5.02 -5.57 10.98
C LEU A 127 3.99 -6.71 11.05
N GLN A 128 3.43 -7.00 12.23
CA GLN A 128 2.37 -7.99 12.36
C GLN A 128 1.09 -7.55 11.65
N ARG A 129 0.75 -6.26 11.70
CA ARG A 129 -0.41 -5.69 10.96
C ARG A 129 -0.23 -5.83 9.46
N MET A 130 0.96 -5.50 8.95
CA MET A 130 1.31 -5.70 7.53
C MET A 130 1.23 -7.17 7.13
N GLY A 131 1.71 -8.08 7.99
CA GLY A 131 1.62 -9.53 7.77
C GLY A 131 0.19 -10.05 7.69
N ILE A 132 -0.71 -9.57 8.56
CA ILE A 132 -2.15 -9.90 8.50
C ILE A 132 -2.76 -9.43 7.18
N GLY A 133 -2.47 -8.21 6.76
CA GLY A 133 -2.92 -7.68 5.46
C GLY A 133 -2.45 -8.56 4.29
N LEU A 134 -1.18 -8.98 4.31
CA LEU A 134 -0.63 -9.87 3.27
C LEU A 134 -1.32 -11.24 3.25
N MET A 135 -1.58 -11.85 4.41
CA MET A 135 -2.30 -13.13 4.49
C MET A 135 -3.72 -13.03 3.94
N ILE A 136 -4.44 -11.95 4.28
CA ILE A 136 -5.79 -11.71 3.73
C ILE A 136 -5.71 -11.52 2.21
N ASN A 137 -4.70 -10.83 1.70
CA ASN A 137 -4.52 -10.63 0.25
C ASN A 137 -4.25 -11.96 -0.49
N ILE A 138 -3.45 -12.86 0.10
CA ILE A 138 -3.23 -14.20 -0.46
C ILE A 138 -4.57 -14.96 -0.53
N ILE A 139 -5.37 -14.93 0.53
CA ILE A 139 -6.70 -15.54 0.54
C ILE A 139 -7.61 -14.92 -0.53
N ALA A 140 -7.61 -13.59 -0.67
CA ALA A 140 -8.36 -12.87 -1.71
C ALA A 140 -7.97 -13.34 -3.12
N THR A 141 -6.67 -13.53 -3.36
CA THR A 141 -6.13 -14.00 -4.65
C THR A 141 -6.51 -15.45 -4.93
N ILE A 142 -6.53 -16.31 -3.91
CA ILE A 142 -7.02 -17.69 -4.02
C ILE A 142 -8.49 -17.71 -4.40
N VAL A 143 -9.32 -16.91 -3.73
CA VAL A 143 -10.75 -16.78 -4.06
C VAL A 143 -10.94 -16.30 -5.50
N ALA A 144 -10.20 -15.28 -5.92
CA ALA A 144 -10.24 -14.78 -7.30
C ALA A 144 -9.83 -15.85 -8.33
N SER A 145 -8.83 -16.66 -7.99
CA SER A 145 -8.38 -17.78 -8.83
C SER A 145 -9.46 -18.83 -8.99
N PHE A 146 -10.20 -19.17 -7.93
CA PHE A 146 -11.34 -20.08 -8.02
C PHE A 146 -12.46 -19.53 -8.92
N VAL A 147 -12.81 -18.24 -8.78
CA VAL A 147 -13.80 -17.58 -9.64
C VAL A 147 -13.37 -17.64 -11.11
N GLU A 148 -12.09 -17.44 -11.38
CA GLU A 148 -11.54 -17.50 -12.74
C GLU A 148 -11.56 -18.92 -13.33
N ILE A 149 -11.30 -19.95 -12.53
CA ILE A 149 -11.42 -21.36 -12.95
C ILE A 149 -12.87 -21.66 -13.34
N ILE A 150 -13.84 -21.24 -12.53
CA ILE A 150 -15.27 -21.42 -12.84
C ILE A 150 -15.63 -20.67 -14.12
N ARG A 151 -15.19 -19.41 -14.27
CA ARG A 151 -15.43 -18.60 -15.47
C ARG A 151 -14.89 -19.27 -16.73
N LYS A 152 -13.65 -19.75 -16.69
CA LYS A 152 -13.01 -20.46 -17.80
C LYS A 152 -13.72 -21.77 -18.15
N SER A 153 -14.12 -22.55 -17.14
CA SER A 153 -14.87 -23.79 -17.34
C SER A 153 -16.21 -23.54 -18.03
N VAL A 154 -16.95 -22.51 -17.61
CA VAL A 154 -18.22 -22.12 -18.22
C VAL A 154 -18.01 -21.60 -19.65
N ALA A 155 -16.94 -20.84 -19.92
CA ALA A 155 -16.61 -20.40 -21.28
C ALA A 155 -16.30 -21.57 -22.22
N ALA A 156 -15.54 -22.57 -21.74
CA ALA A 156 -15.21 -23.78 -22.48
C ALA A 156 -16.46 -24.61 -22.84
N ASN A 157 -17.35 -24.82 -21.87
CA ASN A 157 -18.58 -25.60 -22.08
C ASN A 157 -19.56 -24.94 -23.06
N ASN A 158 -19.54 -23.61 -23.16
CA ASN A 158 -20.41 -22.87 -24.08
C ASN A 158 -19.76 -22.58 -25.45
N LYS A 159 -18.56 -23.12 -25.73
CA LYS A 159 -17.77 -22.84 -26.96
C LYS A 159 -17.52 -21.34 -27.21
N LEU A 160 -17.45 -20.55 -26.13
CA LEU A 160 -17.22 -19.10 -26.19
C LEU A 160 -15.73 -18.73 -26.05
N LEU A 161 -14.81 -19.72 -26.17
CA LEU A 161 -13.38 -19.50 -26.03
C LEU A 161 -12.77 -18.70 -27.20
N ASP A 162 -13.38 -18.80 -28.39
CA ASP A 162 -12.85 -18.19 -29.62
C ASP A 162 -13.42 -16.79 -29.92
N ASP A 163 -14.39 -16.31 -29.14
CA ASP A 163 -14.98 -14.97 -29.31
C ASP A 163 -14.56 -14.02 -28.17
N PRO A 164 -13.63 -13.08 -28.41
CA PRO A 164 -13.15 -12.14 -27.40
C PRO A 164 -14.21 -11.12 -26.94
N LYS A 165 -15.37 -11.04 -27.61
CA LYS A 165 -16.49 -10.17 -27.21
C LYS A 165 -17.66 -10.93 -26.58
N ALA A 166 -17.61 -12.26 -26.49
CA ALA A 166 -18.69 -13.03 -25.92
C ALA A 166 -18.83 -12.79 -24.40
N LEU A 167 -20.04 -12.44 -23.98
CA LEU A 167 -20.39 -12.34 -22.57
C LEU A 167 -20.49 -13.74 -21.98
N ILE A 168 -19.63 -14.05 -21.02
CA ILE A 168 -19.66 -15.33 -20.33
C ILE A 168 -20.85 -15.29 -19.36
N PRO A 169 -21.72 -16.32 -19.33
CA PRO A 169 -22.91 -16.35 -18.49
C PRO A 169 -22.59 -16.63 -17.01
N VAL A 170 -21.56 -15.98 -16.46
CA VAL A 170 -21.26 -15.95 -15.03
C VAL A 170 -21.60 -14.56 -14.51
N THR A 171 -22.36 -14.50 -13.43
CA THR A 171 -22.76 -13.22 -12.81
C THR A 171 -21.56 -12.51 -12.19
N VAL A 172 -21.44 -11.21 -12.44
CA VAL A 172 -20.39 -10.35 -11.86
C VAL A 172 -20.40 -10.29 -10.32
N PHE A 173 -21.48 -10.72 -9.67
CA PHE A 173 -21.56 -10.84 -8.21
C PHE A 173 -20.54 -11.82 -7.60
N TRP A 174 -19.99 -12.75 -8.39
CA TRP A 174 -18.92 -13.65 -7.94
C TRP A 174 -17.60 -12.91 -7.64
N LEU A 175 -17.41 -11.68 -8.14
CA LEU A 175 -16.23 -10.87 -7.80
C LEU A 175 -16.40 -10.15 -6.45
N VAL A 176 -17.62 -10.01 -5.92
CA VAL A 176 -17.86 -9.26 -4.67
C VAL A 176 -17.01 -9.77 -3.50
N PRO A 177 -16.92 -11.10 -3.24
CA PRO A 177 -16.07 -11.62 -2.16
C PRO A 177 -14.60 -11.20 -2.30
N GLN A 178 -14.04 -11.21 -3.52
CA GLN A 178 -12.65 -10.84 -3.75
C GLN A 178 -12.43 -9.34 -3.58
N PHE A 179 -13.38 -8.49 -3.98
CA PHE A 179 -13.35 -7.04 -3.73
C PHE A 179 -13.37 -6.71 -2.23
N CYS A 180 -14.23 -7.38 -1.46
CA CYS A 180 -14.30 -7.17 -0.02
C CYS A 180 -13.01 -7.60 0.68
N LEU A 181 -12.49 -8.79 0.35
CA LEU A 181 -11.24 -9.28 0.94
C LEU A 181 -10.04 -8.39 0.60
N HIS A 182 -9.95 -7.93 -0.65
CA HIS A 182 -8.88 -7.03 -1.08
C HIS A 182 -8.95 -5.67 -0.37
N GLY A 183 -10.15 -5.05 -0.28
CA GLY A 183 -10.33 -3.80 0.45
C GLY A 183 -10.00 -3.92 1.95
N LEU A 184 -10.29 -5.08 2.55
CA LEU A 184 -9.88 -5.36 3.93
C LEU A 184 -8.36 -5.50 4.06
N ALA A 185 -7.73 -6.26 3.15
CA ALA A 185 -6.28 -6.47 3.13
C ALA A 185 -5.51 -5.15 2.97
N GLU A 186 -5.93 -4.31 2.01
CA GLU A 186 -5.40 -2.98 1.76
C GLU A 186 -5.43 -2.12 3.02
N THR A 187 -6.54 -2.13 3.76
CA THR A 187 -6.65 -1.35 5.00
C THR A 187 -5.54 -1.69 5.99
N PHE A 188 -5.30 -2.97 6.26
CA PHE A 188 -4.27 -3.39 7.21
C PHE A 188 -2.85 -3.13 6.69
N MET A 189 -2.65 -3.34 5.39
CA MET A 189 -1.36 -3.18 4.73
C MET A 189 -0.94 -1.70 4.65
N HIS A 190 -1.82 -0.82 4.16
CA HIS A 190 -1.55 0.61 4.02
C HIS A 190 -1.39 1.30 5.39
N VAL A 191 -2.25 0.98 6.36
CA VAL A 191 -2.13 1.58 7.70
C VAL A 191 -0.85 1.09 8.38
N GLY A 192 -0.55 -0.22 8.32
CA GLY A 192 0.68 -0.76 8.90
C GLY A 192 1.94 -0.20 8.26
N HIS A 193 1.95 -0.02 6.94
CA HIS A 193 3.07 0.54 6.20
C HIS A 193 3.30 2.02 6.52
N LEU A 194 2.24 2.83 6.51
CA LEU A 194 2.31 4.26 6.86
C LEU A 194 2.80 4.45 8.30
N GLU A 195 2.28 3.66 9.24
CA GLU A 195 2.66 3.73 10.65
C GLU A 195 4.11 3.30 10.88
N PHE A 196 4.57 2.24 10.19
CA PHE A 196 5.98 1.83 10.20
C PHE A 196 6.90 2.96 9.73
N LEU A 197 6.59 3.55 8.57
CA LEU A 197 7.41 4.61 7.99
C LEU A 197 7.41 5.86 8.87
N TYR A 198 6.27 6.19 9.48
CA TYR A 198 6.16 7.32 10.40
C TYR A 198 6.97 7.13 11.69
N TYR A 199 6.92 5.94 12.31
CA TYR A 199 7.65 5.65 13.55
C TYR A 199 9.15 5.46 13.36
N GLN A 200 9.57 4.90 12.22
CA GLN A 200 10.99 4.70 11.93
C GLN A 200 11.68 6.02 11.51
N SER A 201 10.89 7.03 11.15
CA SER A 201 11.39 8.34 10.73
C SER A 201 11.79 9.26 11.88
N PRO A 202 12.87 10.04 11.72
CA PRO A 202 13.17 11.16 12.62
C PRO A 202 11.98 12.12 12.71
N GLU A 203 11.75 12.68 13.90
CA GLU A 203 10.57 13.52 14.16
C GLU A 203 10.45 14.69 13.17
N SER A 204 11.57 15.31 12.82
CA SER A 204 11.60 16.45 11.89
C SER A 204 11.38 16.07 10.42
N MET A 205 11.47 14.79 10.07
CA MET A 205 11.35 14.28 8.68
C MET A 205 10.09 13.43 8.46
N ARG A 206 9.18 13.35 9.42
CA ARG A 206 7.92 12.58 9.30
C ARG A 206 7.10 12.99 8.07
N SER A 207 7.08 14.28 7.71
CA SER A 207 6.42 14.75 6.49
C SER A 207 7.06 14.21 5.21
N THR A 208 8.39 14.05 5.21
CA THR A 208 9.13 13.45 4.08
C THR A 208 8.81 11.97 3.96
N ALA A 209 8.67 11.27 5.10
CA ALA A 209 8.21 9.89 5.11
C ALA A 209 6.80 9.74 4.51
N THR A 210 5.84 10.56 4.93
CA THR A 210 4.50 10.51 4.34
C THR A 210 4.52 10.83 2.84
N ALA A 211 5.37 11.75 2.40
CA ALA A 211 5.55 12.03 0.98
C ALA A 211 6.13 10.84 0.21
N LEU A 212 7.13 10.16 0.78
CA LEU A 212 7.70 8.93 0.21
C LEU A 212 6.62 7.86 0.05
N PHE A 213 5.81 7.61 1.09
CA PHE A 213 4.69 6.67 1.02
C PHE A 213 3.69 7.00 -0.09
N CYS A 214 3.35 8.28 -0.28
CA CYS A 214 2.48 8.69 -1.39
C CYS A 214 3.11 8.41 -2.75
N ILE A 215 4.40 8.69 -2.92
CA ILE A 215 5.14 8.41 -4.16
C ILE A 215 5.14 6.92 -4.45
N GLU A 216 5.36 6.08 -3.45
CA GLU A 216 5.38 4.61 -3.60
C GLU A 216 4.03 4.08 -4.13
N GLN A 217 2.92 4.62 -3.65
CA GLN A 217 1.61 4.24 -4.18
C GLN A 217 1.40 4.73 -5.61
N GLN A 218 1.86 5.94 -5.93
CA GLN A 218 1.64 6.52 -7.25
C GLN A 218 2.50 5.90 -8.35
N VAL A 219 3.72 5.45 -8.04
CA VAL A 219 4.58 4.70 -8.99
C VAL A 219 3.89 3.43 -9.50
N THR A 220 2.89 2.96 -8.78
CA THR A 220 2.23 1.70 -9.06
C THR A 220 0.83 1.87 -9.66
N GLY A 221 0.32 3.10 -9.79
CA GLY A 221 -1.02 3.38 -10.33
C GLY A 221 -1.07 3.53 -11.84
#